data_AF-A0A920N4W3-F1
#
_entry.id   AF-A0A920N4W3-F1
#
_cell.length_a   1.000
_cell.length_b   1.000
_cell.length_c   1.000
_cell.angle_alpha   90.00
_cell.angle_beta   90.00
_cell.angle_gamma   90.00
#
_symmetry.space_group_name_H-M   'P 1'
#
loop_
_entity.id
_entity.type
_entity.pdbx_description
1 polymer ?
#
loop_
_entity_poly.entity_id
_entity_poly.type
_entity_poly.pdbx_seq_one_letter_code
_entity_poly.pdbx_strand_id
1 'polypeptide(L)'
;MVPLVRILGRDDVPTIREVLARVLGGVSGPAPVGPLVELTLRDTSYAVRGTARNAIGSNRLGAAVPFAIAALGDRSNEVVRRAAVLLGPCGDLAAVPHLIAALVTRHVHRVRVPGSRHPRFAVARDGTPVHPGVAQGFGVPPAVIRGMQAGRFPFGVVILPPQFSERETQVISVVVDRENPEVLGALKKLTEHDGPGYNRRPWKLWWLAFQQGSQ
;
A
#
# COMPACT_ATOMS: atom_id res chain seq x y z
N MET A 1 24.60 19.39 9.61
CA MET A 1 23.27 19.04 9.06
C MET A 1 23.11 17.54 8.81
N VAL A 2 23.77 16.96 7.81
CA VAL A 2 23.71 15.51 7.49
C VAL A 2 23.97 14.57 8.68
N PRO A 3 25.02 14.75 9.52
CA PRO A 3 25.25 13.85 10.65
C PRO A 3 24.15 13.96 11.72
N LEU A 4 23.62 15.16 11.95
CA LEU A 4 22.58 15.42 12.94
C LEU A 4 21.25 14.75 12.56
N VAL A 5 20.84 14.85 11.29
CA VAL A 5 19.65 14.16 10.75
C VAL A 5 19.83 12.64 10.82
N ARG A 6 21.03 12.13 10.51
CA ARG A 6 21.30 10.69 10.52
C ARG A 6 21.24 10.09 11.92
N ILE A 7 21.75 10.81 12.92
CA ILE A 7 21.81 10.35 14.32
C ILE A 7 20.43 10.50 14.96
N LEU A 8 19.87 11.70 14.97
CA LEU A 8 18.64 11.97 15.71
C LEU A 8 17.39 11.52 14.96
N GLY A 9 17.42 11.43 13.63
CA GLY A 9 16.24 11.11 12.81
C GLY A 9 15.89 9.62 12.78
N ARG A 10 16.77 8.76 13.28
CA ARG A 10 16.55 7.31 13.39
C ARG A 10 16.41 6.82 14.82
N ASP A 11 16.38 7.74 15.77
CA ASP A 11 16.20 7.39 17.18
C ASP A 11 14.79 6.81 17.39
N ASP A 12 14.66 5.76 18.20
CA ASP A 12 13.37 5.14 18.48
C ASP A 12 12.46 6.06 19.30
N VAL A 13 13.05 6.93 20.13
CA VAL A 13 12.34 7.83 21.03
C VAL A 13 11.75 9.03 20.24
N PRO A 14 10.42 9.18 20.17
CA PRO A 14 9.79 10.27 19.42
C PRO A 14 10.23 11.65 19.89
N THR A 15 10.45 11.83 21.19
CA THR A 15 10.90 13.10 21.78
C THR A 15 12.25 13.55 21.22
N ILE A 16 13.18 12.62 20.95
CA ILE A 16 14.48 12.96 20.35
C ILE A 16 14.30 13.42 18.90
N ARG A 17 13.41 12.78 18.15
CA ARG A 17 13.06 13.19 16.77
C ARG A 17 12.31 14.53 16.72
N GLU A 18 11.50 14.84 17.74
CA GLU A 18 10.89 16.17 17.89
C GLU A 18 11.94 17.25 18.14
N VAL A 19 12.93 16.98 18.98
CA VAL A 19 14.06 17.90 19.20
C VAL A 19 14.80 18.16 17.89
N LEU A 20 15.04 17.13 17.09
CA LEU A 20 15.59 17.28 15.74
C LEU A 20 14.74 18.25 14.90
N ALA A 21 13.42 18.06 14.85
CA ALA A 21 12.52 18.94 14.10
C ALA A 21 12.60 20.41 14.58
N ARG A 22 12.65 20.65 15.89
CA ARG A 22 12.78 22.00 16.46
C ARG A 22 14.13 22.64 16.12
N VAL A 23 15.22 21.89 16.28
CA VAL A 23 16.57 22.35 15.94
C VAL A 23 16.65 22.73 14.46
N LEU A 24 16.13 21.89 13.56
CA LEU A 24 16.07 22.18 12.13
C LEU A 24 15.19 23.39 11.79
N GLY A 25 14.11 23.61 12.56
CA GLY A 25 13.28 24.82 12.46
C GLY A 25 14.08 26.10 12.75
N GLY A 26 14.95 26.07 13.77
CA GLY A 26 15.81 27.20 14.13
C GLY A 26 16.98 27.47 13.16
N VAL A 27 17.34 26.51 12.31
CA VAL A 27 18.41 26.69 11.32
C VAL A 27 17.91 27.50 10.12
N SER A 28 18.55 28.63 9.84
CA SER A 28 18.25 29.45 8.66
C SER A 28 18.73 28.81 7.36
N GLY A 29 18.08 29.16 6.24
CA GLY A 29 18.44 28.72 4.90
C GLY A 29 17.65 27.50 4.38
N PRO A 30 17.99 26.99 3.18
CA PRO A 30 17.24 25.92 2.52
C PRO A 30 17.63 24.50 2.98
N ALA A 31 18.81 24.36 3.59
CA ALA A 31 19.34 23.06 4.04
C ALA A 31 18.39 22.21 4.93
N PRO A 32 17.61 22.78 5.87
CA PRO A 32 16.72 21.98 6.73
C PRO A 32 15.42 21.56 6.06
N VAL A 33 15.07 22.12 4.90
CA VAL A 33 13.76 21.91 4.27
C VAL A 33 13.56 20.44 3.89
N GLY A 34 14.51 19.82 3.19
CA GLY A 34 14.41 18.40 2.81
C GLY A 34 14.21 17.45 4.00
N PRO A 35 15.07 17.50 5.04
CA PRO A 35 14.90 16.71 6.25
C PRO A 35 13.58 16.97 7.00
N LEU A 36 13.11 18.22 7.07
CA LEU A 36 11.84 18.55 7.70
C LEU A 36 10.64 18.00 6.92
N VAL A 37 10.70 18.02 5.58
CA VAL A 37 9.67 17.38 4.74
C VAL A 37 9.68 15.87 4.97
N GLU A 38 10.84 15.23 4.99
CA GLU A 38 10.95 13.79 5.24
C GLU A 38 10.32 13.40 6.60
N LEU A 39 10.61 14.15 7.67
CA LEU A 39 10.00 13.95 8.98
C LEU A 39 8.48 14.14 8.94
N THR A 40 8.02 15.19 8.26
CA THR A 40 6.57 15.47 8.12
C THR A 40 5.83 14.35 7.40
N LEU A 41 6.48 13.72 6.41
CA LEU A 41 5.85 12.74 5.54
C LEU A 41 5.98 11.32 6.07
N ARG A 42 7.12 10.95 6.66
CA ARG A 42 7.47 9.55 6.93
C ARG A 42 7.58 9.18 8.41
N ASP A 43 7.59 10.15 9.33
CA ASP A 43 7.65 9.81 10.75
C ASP A 43 6.39 9.07 11.21
N THR A 44 6.56 8.10 12.11
CA THR A 44 5.48 7.30 12.68
C THR A 44 4.69 8.10 13.72
N SER A 45 5.34 8.99 14.48
CA SER A 45 4.72 9.80 15.52
C SER A 45 4.00 11.01 14.94
N TYR A 46 2.72 11.18 15.32
CA TYR A 46 1.94 12.36 14.93
C TYR A 46 2.55 13.67 15.45
N ALA A 47 3.09 13.66 16.68
CA ALA A 47 3.68 14.85 17.31
C ALA A 47 4.96 15.31 16.60
N VAL A 48 5.82 14.37 16.16
CA VAL A 48 7.00 14.68 15.34
C VAL A 48 6.58 15.30 14.01
N ARG A 49 5.60 14.70 13.32
CA ARG A 49 5.09 15.23 12.04
C ARG A 49 4.54 16.64 12.17
N GLY A 50 3.75 16.90 13.22
CA GLY A 50 3.20 18.23 13.49
C GLY A 50 4.30 19.26 13.78
N THR A 51 5.29 18.88 14.59
CA THR A 51 6.43 19.74 14.91
C THR A 51 7.26 20.07 13.67
N ALA A 52 7.55 19.06 12.83
CA ALA A 52 8.28 19.25 11.57
C ALA A 52 7.51 20.15 10.59
N ARG A 53 6.19 19.95 10.45
CA ARG A 53 5.33 20.81 9.61
C ARG A 53 5.34 22.26 10.10
N ASN A 54 5.22 22.47 11.41
CA ASN A 54 5.27 23.80 12.01
C ASN A 54 6.64 24.46 11.82
N ALA A 55 7.72 23.68 11.88
CA ALA A 55 9.08 24.15 11.64
C ALA A 55 9.35 24.54 10.18
N ILE A 56 8.64 23.96 9.20
CA ILE A 56 8.65 24.45 7.81
C ILE A 56 7.98 25.83 7.77
N GLY A 57 6.79 25.94 8.37
CA GLY A 57 6.00 27.17 8.40
C GLY A 57 5.70 27.73 7.00
N SER A 58 5.10 28.92 6.93
CA SER A 58 4.77 29.56 5.65
C SER A 58 6.02 29.97 4.86
N ASN A 59 7.09 30.35 5.56
CA ASN A 59 8.30 30.91 4.94
C ASN A 59 9.12 29.90 4.14
N ARG A 60 9.08 28.61 4.52
CA ARG A 60 9.81 27.54 3.80
C ARG A 60 8.88 26.65 2.99
N LEU A 61 7.59 26.98 2.93
CA LEU A 61 6.59 26.17 2.27
C LEU A 61 6.83 26.07 0.76
N GLY A 62 7.21 27.19 0.11
CA GLY A 62 7.60 27.17 -1.31
C GLY A 62 8.83 26.30 -1.58
N ALA A 63 9.85 26.36 -0.71
CA ALA A 63 11.04 25.51 -0.82
C ALA A 63 10.74 24.02 -0.56
N ALA A 64 9.63 23.70 0.12
CA ALA A 64 9.20 22.32 0.39
C ALA A 64 8.49 21.67 -0.81
N VAL A 65 8.02 22.46 -1.79
CA VAL A 65 7.25 21.96 -2.95
C VAL A 65 8.00 20.87 -3.73
N PRO A 66 9.28 21.03 -4.13
CA PRO A 66 9.98 19.99 -4.91
C PRO A 66 10.10 18.66 -4.14
N PHE A 67 10.32 18.73 -2.83
CA PHE A 67 10.42 17.55 -1.98
C PHE A 67 9.06 16.85 -1.82
N ALA A 68 7.98 17.62 -1.65
CA ALA A 68 6.64 17.06 -1.56
C ALA A 68 6.17 16.47 -2.90
N ILE A 69 6.51 17.09 -4.03
CA ILE A 69 6.26 16.55 -5.38
C ILE A 69 6.93 15.18 -5.55
N ALA A 70 8.20 15.04 -5.16
CA ALA A 70 8.91 13.77 -5.22
C ALA A 70 8.20 12.67 -4.40
N ALA A 71 7.63 13.03 -3.26
CA ALA A 71 6.91 12.10 -2.38
C ALA A 71 5.52 11.68 -2.90
N LEU A 72 4.94 12.36 -3.89
CA LEU A 72 3.70 11.91 -4.55
C LEU A 72 3.89 10.63 -5.37
N GLY A 73 5.13 10.27 -5.72
CA GLY A 73 5.49 9.01 -6.38
C GLY A 73 5.81 7.86 -5.43
N ASP A 74 5.58 8.02 -4.12
CA ASP A 74 5.92 7.01 -3.13
C ASP A 74 5.02 5.75 -3.23
N ARG A 75 5.56 4.61 -2.79
CA ARG A 75 4.83 3.33 -2.72
C ARG A 75 3.80 3.31 -1.59
N SER A 76 3.95 4.17 -0.59
CA SER A 76 3.03 4.28 0.54
C SER A 76 2.00 5.37 0.27
N ASN A 77 0.73 4.99 0.22
CA ASN A 77 -0.36 5.96 0.13
C ASN A 77 -0.42 6.94 1.28
N GLU A 78 0.07 6.57 2.47
CA GLU A 78 0.13 7.51 3.57
C GLU A 78 1.06 8.68 3.26
N VAL A 79 2.20 8.39 2.62
CA VAL A 79 3.19 9.40 2.23
C VAL A 79 2.62 10.29 1.13
N VAL A 80 2.00 9.69 0.10
CA VAL A 80 1.33 10.43 -0.99
C VAL A 80 0.26 11.38 -0.45
N ARG A 81 -0.60 10.89 0.44
CA ARG A 81 -1.61 11.69 1.13
C ARG A 81 -0.98 12.86 1.89
N ARG A 82 0.02 12.59 2.73
CA ARG A 82 0.67 13.63 3.54
C ARG A 82 1.35 14.68 2.66
N ALA A 83 1.93 14.27 1.53
CA ALA A 83 2.54 15.15 0.55
C ALA A 83 1.49 16.07 -0.10
N ALA A 84 0.33 15.54 -0.49
CA ALA A 84 -0.77 16.35 -1.01
C ALA A 84 -1.27 17.39 0.01
N VAL A 85 -1.41 17.01 1.29
CA VAL A 85 -1.83 17.94 2.35
C VAL A 85 -0.77 19.02 2.61
N LEU A 86 0.51 18.73 2.37
CA LEU A 86 1.58 19.73 2.44
C LEU A 86 1.54 20.68 1.23
N LEU A 87 1.25 20.18 0.04
CA LEU A 87 1.20 20.95 -1.21
C LEU A 87 -0.04 21.85 -1.35
N GLY A 88 -1.19 21.44 -0.80
CA GLY A 88 -2.46 22.16 -0.96
C GLY A 88 -2.38 23.65 -0.58
N PRO A 89 -1.80 24.04 0.57
CA PRO A 89 -1.64 25.44 0.96
C PRO A 89 -0.52 26.20 0.23
N CYS A 90 0.34 25.54 -0.57
CA CYS A 90 1.46 26.20 -1.23
C CYS A 90 1.03 27.16 -2.34
N GLY A 91 -0.13 26.93 -2.96
CA GLY A 91 -0.58 27.71 -4.12
C GLY A 91 0.26 27.48 -5.40
N ASP A 92 1.26 26.60 -5.37
CA ASP A 92 2.16 26.39 -6.49
C ASP A 92 1.54 25.47 -7.55
N LEU A 93 1.22 26.05 -8.70
CA LEU A 93 0.65 25.35 -9.84
C LEU A 93 1.59 24.31 -10.46
N ALA A 94 2.90 24.35 -10.19
CA ALA A 94 3.85 23.33 -10.62
C ALA A 94 3.53 21.93 -10.03
N ALA A 95 2.82 21.88 -8.90
CA ALA A 95 2.39 20.64 -8.26
C ALA A 95 1.20 19.96 -8.98
N VAL A 96 0.40 20.71 -9.75
CA VAL A 96 -0.83 20.22 -10.39
C VAL A 96 -0.61 18.96 -11.25
N PRO A 97 0.33 18.92 -12.22
CA PRO A 97 0.52 17.71 -13.04
C PRO A 97 0.91 16.48 -12.21
N HIS A 98 1.64 16.68 -11.11
CA HIS A 98 2.07 15.61 -10.20
C HIS A 98 0.91 15.13 -9.32
N LEU A 99 0.06 16.04 -8.84
CA LEU A 99 -1.18 15.70 -8.12
C LEU A 99 -2.16 14.94 -9.03
N ILE A 100 -2.33 15.36 -10.29
CA ILE A 100 -3.14 14.61 -11.28
C ILE A 100 -2.60 13.18 -11.43
N ALA A 101 -1.26 13.04 -11.50
CA ALA A 101 -0.60 11.74 -11.58
C ALA A 101 -0.68 10.93 -10.27
N ALA A 102 -1.09 11.50 -9.14
CA ALA A 102 -1.20 10.83 -7.85
C ALA A 102 -2.66 10.60 -7.40
N LEU A 103 -3.66 11.01 -8.18
CA LEU A 103 -5.09 10.85 -7.85
C LEU A 103 -5.50 9.40 -7.55
N VAL A 104 -4.93 8.45 -8.31
CA VAL A 104 -5.16 7.01 -8.16
C VAL A 104 -3.81 6.33 -8.11
N THR A 105 -3.48 5.60 -7.05
CA THR A 105 -2.22 4.87 -6.93
C THR A 105 -2.45 3.37 -7.01
N ARG A 106 -1.55 2.68 -7.70
CA ARG A 106 -1.66 1.25 -7.96
C ARG A 106 -0.74 0.48 -7.03
N HIS A 107 -1.30 -0.36 -6.17
CA HIS A 107 -0.58 -1.15 -5.17
C HIS A 107 -0.64 -2.63 -5.50
N VAL A 108 0.51 -3.31 -5.45
CA VAL A 108 0.60 -4.75 -5.67
C VAL A 108 0.76 -5.44 -4.31
N HIS A 109 -0.26 -6.18 -3.90
CA HIS A 109 -0.28 -6.94 -2.65
C HIS A 109 -0.01 -8.42 -2.94
N ARG A 110 0.98 -8.99 -2.26
CA ARG A 110 1.20 -10.44 -2.26
C ARG A 110 0.34 -11.07 -1.19
N VAL A 111 -0.72 -11.78 -1.60
CA VAL A 111 -1.67 -12.43 -0.69
C VAL A 111 -1.48 -13.93 -0.76
N ARG A 112 -1.34 -14.57 0.40
CA ARG A 112 -1.39 -16.02 0.52
C ARG A 112 -2.84 -16.46 0.48
N VAL A 113 -3.21 -17.20 -0.56
CA VAL A 113 -4.53 -17.82 -0.68
C VAL A 113 -4.37 -19.34 -0.61
N PRO A 114 -5.37 -20.09 -0.13
CA PRO A 114 -5.34 -21.54 -0.20
C PRO A 114 -5.09 -22.02 -1.65
N GLY A 115 -4.16 -22.94 -1.80
CA GLY A 115 -3.81 -23.61 -3.04
C GLY A 115 -4.96 -24.49 -3.50
N SER A 116 -5.59 -24.09 -4.61
CA SER A 116 -6.66 -24.87 -5.24
C SER A 116 -6.05 -25.70 -6.38
N ARG A 117 -5.19 -26.68 -6.06
CA ARG A 117 -4.65 -27.62 -7.07
C ARG A 117 -5.36 -28.96 -7.11
N HIS A 118 -6.34 -29.20 -6.25
CA HIS A 118 -7.19 -30.38 -6.31
C HIS A 118 -8.63 -29.97 -6.64
N PRO A 119 -9.27 -30.58 -7.66
CA PRO A 119 -10.70 -30.37 -7.90
C PRO A 119 -11.44 -30.78 -6.64
N ARG A 120 -12.36 -29.96 -6.12
CA ARG A 120 -13.13 -30.22 -4.89
C ARG A 120 -14.28 -31.22 -5.09
N PHE A 121 -14.44 -31.70 -6.31
CA PHE A 121 -15.46 -32.65 -6.73
C PHE A 121 -14.79 -33.69 -7.64
N ALA A 122 -15.01 -34.97 -7.34
CA ALA A 122 -14.73 -36.08 -8.23
C ALA A 122 -16.04 -36.83 -8.45
N VAL A 123 -16.14 -37.59 -9.53
CA VAL A 123 -17.31 -38.40 -9.85
C VAL A 123 -16.85 -39.84 -9.91
N ALA A 124 -17.49 -40.71 -9.14
CA ALA A 124 -17.20 -42.14 -9.19
C ALA A 124 -17.69 -42.73 -10.53
N ARG A 125 -17.30 -43.97 -10.84
CA ARG A 125 -17.69 -44.62 -12.10
C ARG A 125 -19.21 -44.76 -12.27
N ASP A 126 -19.96 -44.69 -11.18
CA ASP A 126 -21.43 -44.74 -11.13
C ASP A 126 -22.10 -43.36 -11.23
N GLY A 127 -21.34 -42.28 -11.46
CA GLY A 127 -21.88 -40.93 -11.58
C GLY A 127 -22.12 -40.22 -10.25
N THR A 128 -21.81 -40.84 -9.12
CA THR A 128 -22.02 -40.22 -7.81
C THR A 128 -20.94 -39.17 -7.50
N PRO A 129 -21.31 -37.98 -6.98
CA PRO A 129 -20.33 -37.01 -6.49
C PRO A 129 -19.58 -37.61 -5.30
N VAL A 130 -18.28 -37.79 -5.44
CA VAL A 130 -17.40 -38.31 -4.39
C VAL A 130 -16.30 -37.32 -4.04
N HIS A 131 -15.86 -37.37 -2.79
CA HIS A 131 -14.70 -36.58 -2.37
C HIS A 131 -13.45 -37.08 -3.12
N PRO A 132 -12.59 -36.20 -3.66
CA PRO A 132 -11.43 -36.57 -4.50
C PRO A 132 -10.47 -37.57 -3.86
N GLY A 133 -10.33 -37.54 -2.53
CA GLY A 133 -9.52 -38.50 -1.77
C GLY A 133 -10.04 -39.94 -1.78
N VAL A 134 -11.33 -40.14 -2.10
CA VAL A 134 -11.96 -41.46 -2.18
C VAL A 134 -11.86 -42.01 -3.61
N ALA A 135 -11.89 -41.14 -4.62
CA ALA A 135 -11.91 -41.54 -6.03
C ALA A 135 -10.58 -42.09 -6.56
N GLN A 136 -9.45 -41.70 -5.96
CA GLN A 136 -8.11 -42.06 -6.44
C GLN A 136 -7.24 -42.69 -5.35
N GLY A 137 -7.72 -43.69 -4.60
CA GLY A 137 -6.86 -44.62 -3.86
C GLY A 137 -5.84 -44.02 -2.88
N PHE A 138 -5.91 -42.73 -2.57
CA PHE A 138 -5.02 -42.04 -1.63
C PHE A 138 -5.74 -41.99 -0.29
N GLY A 139 -5.54 -43.05 0.48
CA GLY A 139 -6.07 -43.14 1.84
C GLY A 139 -6.08 -44.56 2.38
N VAL A 140 -6.16 -45.59 1.51
CA VAL A 140 -6.14 -46.99 1.92
C VAL A 140 -4.72 -47.55 1.74
N PRO A 141 -3.98 -47.87 2.81
CA PRO A 141 -2.64 -48.46 2.68
C PRO A 141 -2.68 -49.75 1.84
N PRO A 142 -1.66 -50.06 1.01
CA PRO A 142 -1.67 -51.24 0.14
C PRO A 142 -1.90 -52.58 0.89
N ALA A 143 -1.49 -52.66 2.16
CA ALA A 143 -1.77 -53.80 3.02
C ALA A 143 -3.26 -53.97 3.36
N VAL A 144 -3.98 -52.85 3.52
CA VAL A 144 -5.42 -52.84 3.80
C VAL A 144 -6.21 -53.23 2.55
N ILE A 145 -5.81 -52.73 1.36
CA ILE A 145 -6.40 -53.15 0.07
C ILE A 145 -6.24 -54.67 -0.12
N ARG A 146 -5.04 -55.21 0.10
CA ARG A 146 -4.77 -56.65 0.03
C ARG A 146 -5.59 -57.44 1.05
N GLY A 147 -5.75 -56.91 2.27
CA GLY A 147 -6.58 -57.55 3.30
C GLY A 147 -8.07 -57.53 2.98
N MET A 148 -8.59 -56.48 2.36
CA MET A 148 -9.99 -56.41 1.90
C MET A 148 -10.25 -57.42 0.78
N GLN A 149 -9.34 -57.53 -0.19
CA GLN A 149 -9.42 -58.55 -1.26
C GLN A 149 -9.32 -59.98 -0.71
N ALA A 150 -8.52 -60.19 0.34
CA ALA A 150 -8.36 -61.47 1.00
C ALA A 150 -9.45 -61.78 2.03
N GLY A 151 -10.52 -60.98 2.14
CA GLY A 151 -11.62 -61.21 3.07
C GLY A 151 -11.25 -61.03 4.56
N ARG A 152 -10.09 -60.44 4.89
CA ARG A 152 -9.62 -60.27 6.27
C ARG A 152 -10.37 -59.20 7.06
N PHE A 153 -11.18 -58.37 6.40
CA PHE A 153 -11.96 -57.30 7.03
C PHE A 153 -13.45 -57.47 6.70
N PRO A 154 -14.13 -58.48 7.31
CA PRO A 154 -15.50 -58.83 6.96
C PRO A 154 -16.52 -57.71 7.27
N PHE A 155 -16.17 -56.78 8.16
CA PHE A 155 -17.02 -55.66 8.57
C PHE A 155 -16.53 -54.30 8.05
N GLY A 156 -15.62 -54.29 7.07
CA GLY A 156 -15.03 -53.06 6.51
C GLY A 156 -13.90 -52.47 7.35
N VAL A 157 -13.33 -51.36 6.88
CA VAL A 157 -12.24 -50.63 7.56
C VAL A 157 -12.59 -49.14 7.60
N VAL A 158 -12.57 -48.54 8.79
CA VAL A 158 -12.72 -47.09 8.96
C VAL A 158 -11.33 -46.46 8.96
N ILE A 159 -11.03 -45.70 7.90
CA ILE A 159 -9.80 -44.91 7.81
C ILE A 159 -10.13 -43.50 8.26
N LEU A 160 -9.58 -43.11 9.42
CA LEU A 160 -9.65 -41.74 9.89
C LEU A 160 -8.66 -40.93 9.03
N PRO A 161 -9.14 -39.95 8.22
CA PRO A 161 -8.22 -39.08 7.50
C PRO A 161 -7.35 -38.33 8.52
N PRO A 162 -6.06 -38.06 8.21
CA PRO A 162 -5.25 -37.20 9.08
C PRO A 162 -5.99 -35.87 9.23
N GLN A 163 -6.21 -35.46 10.49
CA GLN A 163 -7.15 -34.40 10.84
C GLN A 163 -6.79 -33.03 10.22
N PHE A 164 -5.58 -32.85 9.70
CA PHE A 164 -5.15 -31.62 9.05
C PHE A 164 -4.10 -31.95 7.98
N SER A 165 -4.49 -32.02 6.71
CA SER A 165 -3.53 -31.71 5.66
C SER A 165 -3.23 -30.22 5.78
N GLU A 166 -1.96 -29.85 5.96
CA GLU A 166 -1.54 -28.46 5.87
C GLU A 166 -2.07 -27.91 4.55
N ARG A 167 -2.97 -26.93 4.63
CA ARG A 167 -3.53 -26.31 3.42
C ARG A 167 -2.37 -25.72 2.64
N GLU A 168 -1.95 -26.37 1.56
CA GLU A 168 -0.92 -25.85 0.66
C GLU A 168 -1.33 -24.41 0.30
N THR A 169 -0.51 -23.41 0.62
CA THR A 169 -0.84 -22.00 0.34
C THR A 169 -0.08 -21.55 -0.88
N GLN A 170 -0.75 -20.81 -1.77
CA GLN A 170 -0.14 -20.17 -2.93
C GLN A 170 -0.10 -18.65 -2.73
N VAL A 171 1.04 -18.03 -3.05
CA VAL A 171 1.19 -16.57 -3.02
C VAL A 171 0.77 -16.02 -4.38
N ILE A 172 -0.34 -15.30 -4.43
CA ILE A 172 -0.77 -14.56 -5.63
C ILE A 172 -0.48 -13.08 -5.47
N SER A 173 -0.27 -12.38 -6.59
CA SER A 173 -0.13 -10.92 -6.60
C SER A 173 -1.47 -10.30 -7.01
N VAL A 174 -2.10 -9.58 -6.08
CA VAL A 174 -3.34 -8.84 -6.30
C VAL A 174 -2.99 -7.38 -6.53
N VAL A 175 -3.49 -6.82 -7.63
CA VAL A 175 -3.37 -5.40 -7.93
C VAL A 175 -4.60 -4.71 -7.35
N VAL A 176 -4.39 -3.67 -6.54
CA VAL A 176 -5.44 -2.82 -5.99
C VAL A 176 -5.15 -1.38 -6.34
N ASP A 177 -6.09 -0.75 -7.05
CA ASP A 177 -6.08 0.69 -7.28
C ASP A 177 -6.71 1.39 -6.07
N ARG A 178 -6.08 2.46 -5.60
CA ARG A 178 -6.50 3.26 -4.46
C ARG A 178 -6.69 4.70 -4.88
N GLU A 179 -7.89 5.23 -4.64
CA GLU A 179 -8.20 6.64 -4.81
C GLU A 179 -7.72 7.45 -3.61
N ASN A 180 -7.11 8.61 -3.85
CA ASN A 180 -6.54 9.46 -2.80
C ASN A 180 -7.37 10.75 -2.64
N PRO A 181 -8.30 10.82 -1.66
CA PRO A 181 -9.18 11.97 -1.49
C PRO A 181 -8.43 13.26 -1.14
N GLU A 182 -7.29 13.17 -0.44
CA GLU A 182 -6.50 14.33 -0.06
C GLU A 182 -5.73 14.91 -1.24
N VAL A 183 -5.36 14.08 -2.22
CA VAL A 183 -4.79 14.54 -3.49
C VAL A 183 -5.85 15.31 -4.28
N LEU A 184 -7.07 14.79 -4.35
CA LEU A 184 -8.19 15.50 -4.98
C LEU A 184 -8.49 16.81 -4.26
N GLY A 185 -8.52 16.81 -2.92
CA GLY A 185 -8.75 18.02 -2.11
C GLY A 185 -7.66 19.07 -2.29
N ALA A 186 -6.38 18.66 -2.34
CA ALA A 186 -5.26 19.56 -2.62
C ALA A 186 -5.38 20.15 -4.02
N LEU A 187 -5.75 19.33 -5.01
CA LEU A 187 -5.90 19.76 -6.38
C LEU A 187 -7.05 20.76 -6.53
N LYS A 188 -8.23 20.48 -5.96
CA LYS A 188 -9.36 21.42 -5.91
C LYS A 188 -9.00 22.76 -5.27
N LYS A 189 -8.21 22.73 -4.19
CA LYS A 189 -7.73 23.96 -3.52
C LYS A 189 -6.77 24.76 -4.39
N LEU A 190 -5.91 24.09 -5.15
CA LEU A 190 -4.93 24.76 -6.01
C LEU A 190 -5.55 25.29 -7.31
N THR A 191 -6.54 24.60 -7.86
CA THR A 191 -7.15 24.94 -9.14
C THR A 191 -8.47 25.70 -9.02
N GLU A 192 -8.99 25.84 -7.80
CA GLU A 192 -10.35 26.36 -7.51
C GLU A 192 -11.45 25.70 -8.39
N HIS A 193 -11.19 24.45 -8.80
CA HIS A 193 -12.00 23.73 -9.76
C HIS A 193 -12.43 22.40 -9.15
N ASP A 194 -13.74 22.13 -9.12
CA ASP A 194 -14.27 20.89 -8.56
C ASP A 194 -13.91 19.65 -9.38
N GLY A 195 -13.75 19.84 -10.69
CA GLY A 195 -13.21 18.89 -11.64
C GLY A 195 -13.86 17.50 -11.72
N PRO A 196 -13.32 16.63 -12.58
CA PRO A 196 -13.92 15.36 -12.98
C PRO A 196 -13.71 14.20 -11.98
N GLY A 197 -13.57 14.50 -10.67
CA GLY A 197 -13.32 13.48 -9.64
C GLY A 197 -11.92 12.85 -9.73
N TYR A 198 -11.81 11.51 -9.60
CA TYR A 198 -10.53 10.79 -9.58
C TYR A 198 -9.98 10.43 -10.98
N ASN A 199 -10.70 10.77 -12.04
CA ASN A 199 -10.29 10.43 -13.41
C ASN A 199 -9.12 11.28 -13.89
N ARG A 200 -7.96 10.65 -14.11
CA ARG A 200 -6.74 11.35 -14.53
C ARG A 200 -6.84 11.99 -15.93
N ARG A 201 -7.53 11.35 -16.89
CA ARG A 201 -7.53 11.82 -18.29
C ARG A 201 -8.23 13.18 -18.44
N PRO A 202 -9.46 13.38 -17.91
CA PRO A 202 -10.13 14.66 -18.06
C PRO A 202 -9.41 15.79 -17.31
N TRP A 203 -8.79 15.49 -16.16
CA TRP A 203 -7.91 16.45 -15.46
C TRP A 203 -6.72 16.90 -16.31
N LYS A 204 -6.06 15.98 -17.04
CA LYS A 204 -4.95 16.34 -17.95
C LYS A 204 -5.40 17.22 -19.11
N LEU A 205 -6.54 16.88 -19.72
CA LEU A 205 -7.09 17.67 -20.83
C LEU A 205 -7.46 19.08 -20.38
N TRP A 206 -8.11 19.20 -19.22
CA TRP A 206 -8.42 20.48 -18.61
C TRP A 206 -7.13 21.28 -18.31
N TRP A 207 -6.11 20.66 -17.73
CA TRP A 207 -4.85 21.35 -17.42
C TRP A 207 -4.15 21.89 -18.67
N LEU A 208 -4.16 21.12 -19.77
CA LEU A 208 -3.61 21.58 -21.05
C LEU A 208 -4.38 22.79 -21.60
N ALA A 209 -5.72 22.77 -21.52
CA ALA A 209 -6.55 23.90 -21.94
C ALA A 209 -6.33 25.13 -21.05
N PHE A 210 -6.20 24.94 -19.73
CA PHE A 210 -5.94 26.01 -18.77
C PHE A 210 -4.61 26.73 -19.06
N GLN A 211 -3.55 25.99 -19.40
CA GLN A 211 -2.26 26.58 -19.77
C GLN A 211 -2.31 27.36 -21.08
N GLN A 212 -3.14 26.94 -22.04
CA GLN A 212 -3.32 27.63 -23.32
C GLN A 212 -4.14 28.92 -23.19
N GLY A 213 -5.10 28.97 -22.26
CA GLY A 213 -5.94 30.15 -22.03
C GLY A 213 -5.34 31.22 -21.10
N SER A 214 -4.21 30.92 -20.45
CA SER A 214 -3.48 31.84 -19.56
C SER A 214 -2.25 32.49 -20.22
N GLN A 215 -2.06 32.26 -21.52
CA GLN A 215 -1.07 32.90 -22.42
C GLN A 215 -1.77 33.99 -23.23
#